data_AF-A0A350KLA9-F1
#
_entry.id   AF-A0A350KLA9-F1
#
_cell.length_a   1.000
_cell.length_b   1.000
_cell.length_c   1.000
_cell.angle_alpha   90.00
_cell.angle_beta   90.00
_cell.angle_gamma   90.00
#
_symmetry.space_group_name_H-M   'P 1'
#
loop_
_entity.id
_entity.type
_entity.pdbx_description
1 polymer ?
#
loop_
_entity_poly.entity_id
_entity_poly.type
_entity_poly.pdbx_seq_one_letter_code
_entity_poly.pdbx_strand_id
1 'polypeptide(L)'
;MIMENFYIGQDLGLNYTPEAAVWCNRNNAVLQKTNEGHWIISASVIDTADAAKDARIRRNALLSASDWTQLPNAPLSAEEKARWEQYRQHLRDISKQSGFPTAIDWQEP
;
A
#
# COMPACT_ATOMS: atom_id res chain seq x y z
N MET A 1 -6.50 6.14 35.08
CA MET A 1 -6.64 6.40 33.64
C MET A 1 -7.56 5.32 33.10
N ILE A 2 -8.79 5.68 32.73
CA ILE A 2 -9.80 4.70 32.27
C ILE A 2 -9.33 4.24 30.89
N MET A 3 -8.92 2.97 30.77
CA MET A 3 -8.75 2.36 29.46
C MET A 3 -10.15 2.06 28.94
N GLU A 4 -10.72 2.97 28.15
CA GLU A 4 -11.91 2.66 27.36
C GLU A 4 -11.55 1.51 26.41
N ASN A 5 -12.22 0.37 26.60
CA ASN A 5 -12.03 -0.81 25.76
C ASN A 5 -12.72 -0.57 24.41
N PHE A 6 -11.99 0.00 23.46
CA PHE A 6 -12.46 0.10 22.08
C PHE A 6 -12.44 -1.26 21.37
N TYR A 7 -13.35 -1.45 20.43
CA TYR A 7 -13.42 -2.66 19.60
C TYR A 7 -13.93 -2.37 18.18
N ILE A 8 -13.62 -3.28 17.24
CA ILE A 8 -14.09 -3.19 15.85
C ILE A 8 -15.60 -3.38 15.79
N GLY A 9 -16.29 -2.48 15.10
CA GLY A 9 -17.75 -2.40 14.99
C GLY A 9 -18.40 -1.47 16.02
N GLN A 10 -17.63 -0.85 16.91
CA GLN A 10 -18.16 0.08 17.90
C GLN A 10 -18.66 1.37 17.23
N ASP A 11 -19.92 1.74 17.49
CA ASP A 11 -20.49 3.05 17.16
C ASP A 11 -20.21 4.04 18.30
N LEU A 12 -19.54 5.15 17.98
CA LEU A 12 -19.22 6.26 18.89
C LEU A 12 -20.28 7.38 18.84
N GLY A 13 -21.34 7.19 18.05
CA GLY A 13 -22.38 8.18 17.78
C GLY A 13 -21.84 9.37 16.99
N LEU A 14 -22.44 10.54 17.17
CA LEU A 14 -22.09 11.76 16.43
C LEU A 14 -20.74 12.38 16.83
N ASN A 15 -20.07 11.85 17.86
CA ASN A 15 -18.86 12.43 18.43
C ASN A 15 -17.61 11.68 17.98
N TYR A 16 -16.62 12.42 17.49
CA TYR A 16 -15.26 11.93 17.31
C TYR A 16 -14.54 11.92 18.66
N THR A 17 -13.82 10.84 18.99
CA THR A 17 -12.94 10.79 20.17
C THR A 17 -11.47 10.61 19.76
N PRO A 18 -10.55 11.49 20.21
CA PRO A 18 -9.12 11.32 19.97
C PRO A 18 -8.58 9.97 20.48
N GLU A 19 -9.16 9.44 21.56
CA GLU A 19 -8.79 8.17 22.18
C GLU A 19 -9.09 6.99 21.24
N ALA A 20 -10.23 7.00 20.55
CA ALA A 20 -10.56 5.99 19.55
C ALA A 20 -9.61 6.07 18.34
N ALA A 21 -9.24 7.27 17.89
CA ALA A 21 -8.28 7.43 16.82
C ALA A 21 -6.89 6.88 17.19
N VAL A 22 -6.43 7.13 18.42
CA VAL A 22 -5.19 6.55 18.96
C VAL A 22 -5.29 5.03 19.01
N TRP A 23 -6.43 4.47 19.43
CA TRP A 23 -6.65 3.02 19.44
C TRP A 23 -6.64 2.45 18.02
N CYS A 24 -7.31 3.09 17.07
CA CYS A 24 -7.37 2.66 15.67
C CYS A 24 -5.98 2.53 15.04
N ASN A 25 -5.12 3.54 15.25
CA ASN A 25 -3.74 3.53 14.76
C ASN A 25 -2.90 2.35 15.31
N ARG A 26 -3.22 1.87 16.52
CA ARG A 26 -2.53 0.73 17.15
C ARG A 26 -3.09 -0.62 16.75
N ASN A 27 -4.34 -0.68 16.29
CA ASN A 27 -5.09 -1.92 16.08
C ASN A 27 -5.48 -2.16 14.61
N ASN A 28 -4.80 -1.50 13.66
CA ASN A 28 -5.11 -1.58 12.23
C ASN A 28 -6.61 -1.34 11.93
N ALA A 29 -7.17 -0.31 12.56
CA ALA A 29 -8.56 0.07 12.40
C ALA A 29 -8.64 1.52 11.90
N VAL A 30 -9.83 1.93 11.44
CA VAL A 30 -10.11 3.27 10.95
C VAL A 30 -11.44 3.76 11.51
N LEU A 31 -11.57 5.08 11.67
CA LEU A 31 -12.86 5.69 11.97
C LEU A 31 -13.57 5.98 10.64
N GLN A 32 -14.72 5.35 10.42
CA GLN A 32 -15.58 5.61 9.27
C GLN A 32 -16.78 6.44 9.70
N LYS A 33 -17.13 7.45 8.91
CA LYS A 33 -18.31 8.27 9.14
C LYS A 33 -19.49 7.73 8.32
N THR A 34 -20.61 7.47 8.95
CA THR A 34 -21.83 7.02 8.27
C THR A 34 -22.57 8.20 7.62
N ASN A 35 -23.53 7.89 6.73
CA ASN A 35 -24.40 8.90 6.12
C ASN A 35 -25.26 9.66 7.15
N GLU A 36 -25.52 9.03 8.30
CA GLU A 36 -26.24 9.62 9.43
C GLU A 36 -25.32 10.46 10.34
N GLY A 37 -24.03 10.51 10.02
CA GLY A 37 -23.04 11.34 10.71
C GLY A 37 -22.37 10.66 11.91
N HIS A 38 -22.70 9.41 12.20
CA HIS A 38 -22.09 8.62 13.28
C HIS A 38 -20.67 8.18 12.91
N TRP A 39 -19.81 8.01 13.92
CA TRP A 39 -18.47 7.48 13.78
C TRP A 39 -18.42 6.03 14.23
N ILE A 40 -18.01 5.13 13.34
CA ILE A 40 -17.86 3.71 13.64
C ILE A 40 -16.37 3.33 13.54
N ILE A 41 -15.88 2.59 14.52
CA ILE A 41 -14.57 1.94 14.46
C ILE A 41 -14.71 0.74 13.52
N SER A 42 -14.08 0.81 12.35
CA SER A 42 -14.08 -0.27 11.37
C SER A 42 -12.70 -0.88 11.27
N ALA A 43 -12.63 -2.18 10.92
CA ALA A 43 -11.36 -2.76 10.51
C ALA A 43 -10.83 -1.96 9.32
N SER A 44 -9.51 -1.73 9.29
CA SER A 44 -8.87 -1.20 8.11
C SER A 44 -9.00 -2.24 7.00
N VAL A 45 -10.05 -2.10 6.21
CA VAL A 45 -10.19 -2.83 4.96
C VAL A 45 -9.29 -2.09 3.99
N ILE A 46 -8.14 -2.69 3.68
CA ILE A 46 -7.40 -2.28 2.50
C ILE A 46 -8.34 -2.58 1.33
N ASP A 47 -8.97 -1.56 0.76
CA ASP A 47 -9.75 -1.74 -0.46
C ASP A 47 -8.79 -2.32 -1.50
N THR A 48 -9.13 -3.47 -2.07
CA THR A 48 -8.29 -4.11 -3.07
C THR A 48 -8.08 -3.20 -4.28
N ALA A 49 -9.02 -2.28 -4.55
CA ALA A 49 -8.85 -1.22 -5.54
C ALA A 49 -7.74 -0.23 -5.16
N ASP A 50 -7.68 0.18 -3.89
CA ASP A 50 -6.64 1.07 -3.36
C ASP A 50 -5.27 0.37 -3.32
N ALA A 51 -5.21 -0.89 -2.87
CA ALA A 51 -3.98 -1.69 -2.93
C ALA A 51 -3.45 -1.82 -4.36
N ALA A 52 -4.34 -2.06 -5.33
CA ALA A 52 -3.95 -2.18 -6.74
C ALA A 52 -3.45 -0.85 -7.31
N LYS A 53 -4.04 0.27 -6.89
CA LYS A 53 -3.59 1.62 -7.25
C LYS A 53 -2.19 1.88 -6.68
N ASP A 54 -1.98 1.64 -5.40
CA ASP A 54 -0.71 1.86 -4.71
C ASP A 54 0.41 1.00 -5.30
N ALA A 55 0.12 -0.27 -5.58
CA ALA A 55 1.04 -1.16 -6.28
C ALA A 55 1.44 -0.61 -7.67
N ARG A 56 0.49 -0.11 -8.46
CA ARG A 56 0.80 0.48 -9.78
C ARG A 56 1.64 1.76 -9.65
N ILE A 57 1.39 2.59 -8.63
CA ILE A 57 2.20 3.78 -8.33
C ILE A 57 3.64 3.38 -8.00
N ARG A 58 3.83 2.42 -7.08
CA ARG A 58 5.16 1.92 -6.71
C ARG A 58 5.91 1.33 -7.91
N ARG A 59 5.24 0.51 -8.72
CA ARG A 59 5.81 -0.03 -9.97
C ARG A 59 6.30 1.09 -10.89
N ASN A 60 5.48 2.10 -11.12
CA ASN A 60 5.83 3.22 -12.00
C ASN A 60 7.02 4.01 -11.44
N ALA A 61 7.08 4.21 -10.11
CA ALA A 61 8.20 4.87 -9.46
C ALA A 61 9.52 4.09 -9.61
N LEU A 62 9.49 2.76 -9.44
CA LEU A 62 10.67 1.90 -9.62
C LEU A 62 11.15 1.85 -11.08
N LEU A 63 10.20 1.81 -12.03
CA LEU A 63 10.53 1.94 -13.46
C LEU A 63 11.18 3.29 -13.75
N SER A 64 10.59 4.40 -13.28
CA SER A 64 11.17 5.72 -13.50
C SER A 64 12.57 5.86 -12.87
N ALA A 65 12.74 5.38 -11.63
CA ALA A 65 14.04 5.42 -10.93
C ALA A 65 15.13 4.59 -11.61
N SER A 66 14.75 3.57 -12.41
CA SER A 66 15.67 2.70 -13.12
C SER A 66 15.79 3.02 -14.62
N ASP A 67 15.16 4.09 -15.14
CA ASP A 67 15.20 4.41 -16.57
C ASP A 67 16.63 4.71 -17.07
N TRP A 68 17.48 5.31 -16.23
CA TRP A 68 18.87 5.62 -16.59
C TRP A 68 19.68 4.38 -16.97
N THR A 69 19.32 3.20 -16.43
CA THR A 69 20.02 1.93 -16.67
C THR A 69 19.85 1.43 -18.10
N GLN A 70 18.81 1.91 -18.79
CA GLN A 70 18.45 1.50 -20.15
C GLN A 70 19.13 2.35 -21.22
N LEU A 71 19.87 3.38 -20.82
CA LEU A 71 20.55 4.27 -21.76
C LEU A 71 21.78 3.56 -22.37
N PRO A 72 22.07 3.75 -23.67
CA PRO A 72 23.23 3.14 -24.32
C PRO A 72 24.56 3.49 -23.61
N ASN A 73 24.67 4.73 -23.12
CA ASN A 73 25.84 5.26 -22.41
C ASN A 73 25.78 5.09 -20.89
N ALA A 74 24.83 4.32 -20.34
CA ALA A 74 24.81 4.01 -18.92
C ALA A 74 26.14 3.34 -18.51
N PRO A 75 26.77 3.76 -17.40
CA PRO A 75 28.06 3.23 -16.93
C PRO A 75 27.88 1.86 -16.25
N LEU A 76 27.28 0.91 -16.97
CA LEU A 76 26.97 -0.44 -16.54
C LEU A 76 27.63 -1.44 -17.48
N SER A 77 28.14 -2.53 -16.92
CA SER A 77 28.55 -3.72 -17.66
C SER A 77 27.37 -4.33 -18.42
N ALA A 78 27.68 -5.23 -19.36
CA ALA A 78 26.64 -5.96 -20.10
C ALA A 78 25.79 -6.82 -19.15
N GLU A 79 26.41 -7.44 -18.17
CA GLU A 79 25.75 -8.26 -17.15
C GLU A 79 24.82 -7.43 -16.27
N GLU A 80 25.25 -6.24 -15.81
CA GLU A 80 24.41 -5.34 -15.04
C GLU A 80 23.22 -4.82 -15.85
N LYS A 81 23.43 -4.47 -17.13
CA LYS A 81 22.33 -4.08 -18.02
C LYS A 81 21.30 -5.20 -18.17
N ALA A 82 21.76 -6.44 -18.38
CA ALA A 82 20.88 -7.60 -18.49
C ALA A 82 20.07 -7.84 -17.20
N ARG A 83 20.67 -7.68 -16.02
CA ARG A 83 19.97 -7.75 -14.72
C ARG A 83 18.88 -6.69 -14.61
N TRP A 84 19.20 -5.44 -14.95
CA TRP A 84 18.24 -4.33 -14.93
C TRP A 84 17.10 -4.52 -15.94
N GLU A 85 17.38 -5.06 -17.12
CA GLU A 85 16.35 -5.41 -18.12
C GLU A 85 15.39 -6.46 -17.59
N GLN A 86 15.91 -7.55 -16.99
CA GLN A 86 15.10 -8.60 -16.38
C GLN A 86 14.25 -8.06 -15.22
N TYR A 87 14.86 -7.29 -14.32
CA TYR A 87 14.18 -6.65 -13.21
C TYR A 87 13.04 -5.73 -13.69
N ARG A 88 13.31 -4.87 -14.69
CA ARG A 88 12.29 -3.97 -15.22
C ARG A 88 11.17 -4.71 -15.94
N GLN A 89 11.47 -5.83 -16.59
CA GLN A 89 10.43 -6.70 -17.15
C GLN A 89 9.55 -7.29 -16.05
N HIS A 90 10.16 -7.79 -14.97
CA HIS A 90 9.44 -8.28 -13.78
C HIS A 90 8.51 -7.20 -13.20
N LEU A 91 8.99 -5.96 -13.05
CA LEU A 91 8.17 -4.84 -12.62
C LEU A 91 6.95 -4.62 -13.53
N ARG A 92 7.11 -4.70 -14.86
CA ARG A 92 6.00 -4.54 -15.80
C ARG A 92 4.96 -5.65 -15.67
N ASP A 93 5.39 -6.83 -15.27
CA ASP A 93 4.55 -8.01 -15.10
C ASP A 93 3.90 -8.14 -13.71
N ILE A 94 4.16 -7.20 -12.77
CA ILE A 94 3.57 -7.21 -11.41
C ILE A 94 2.05 -7.38 -11.41
N SER A 95 1.33 -6.70 -12.29
CA SER A 95 -0.15 -6.81 -12.34
C SER A 95 -0.66 -8.15 -12.87
N LYS A 96 0.23 -9.02 -13.36
CA LYS A 96 -0.06 -10.38 -13.80
C LYS A 96 0.28 -11.43 -12.73
N GLN A 97 0.95 -11.04 -11.65
CA GLN A 97 1.28 -11.95 -10.56
C GLN A 97 0.01 -12.43 -9.87
N SER A 98 -0.02 -13.70 -9.46
CA SER A 98 -1.17 -14.32 -8.80
C SER A 98 -1.51 -13.69 -7.45
N GLY A 99 -0.55 -13.05 -6.79
CA GLY A 99 -0.75 -12.36 -5.51
C GLY A 99 -1.09 -10.86 -5.65
N PHE A 100 -1.17 -10.31 -6.86
CA PHE A 100 -1.57 -8.92 -7.03
C PHE A 100 -3.02 -8.69 -6.53
N PRO A 101 -3.31 -7.60 -5.79
CA PRO A 101 -2.42 -6.49 -5.44
C PRO A 101 -1.75 -6.58 -4.06
N THR A 102 -2.05 -7.58 -3.25
CA THR A 102 -1.72 -7.60 -1.81
C THR A 102 -0.46 -8.41 -1.47
N ALA A 103 -0.08 -9.37 -2.30
CA ALA A 103 1.06 -10.26 -2.14
C ALA A 103 1.93 -10.22 -3.42
N ILE A 104 2.62 -9.10 -3.63
CA ILE A 104 3.47 -8.87 -4.80
C ILE A 104 4.92 -9.21 -4.47
N ASP A 105 5.57 -10.00 -5.33
CA ASP A 105 7.02 -10.15 -5.34
C ASP A 105 7.64 -8.98 -6.11
N TRP A 106 8.40 -8.13 -5.42
CA TRP A 106 9.01 -6.93 -6.01
C TRP A 106 10.40 -7.17 -6.58
N GLN A 107 11.11 -8.20 -6.09
CA GLN A 107 12.53 -8.48 -6.34
C GLN A 107 13.47 -7.26 -6.17
N GLU A 108 14.77 -7.52 -6.20
CA GLU A 108 15.81 -6.50 -6.35
C GLU A 108 16.58 -6.73 -7.66
N PRO A 109 17.16 -5.69 -8.27
CA PRO A 109 17.99 -5.81 -9.47
C PRO A 109 19.22 -6.70 -9.26
#